data_AF-A0A3L6FXW4-F1
#
_entry.id   AF-A0A3L6FXW4-F1
#
_cell.length_a   1.000
_cell.length_b   1.000
_cell.length_c   1.000
_cell.angle_alpha   90.00
_cell.angle_beta   90.00
_cell.angle_gamma   90.00
#
_symmetry.space_group_name_H-M   'P 1'
#
loop_
_entity.id
_entity.type
_entity.pdbx_description
1 polymer ?
#
loop_
_entity_poly.entity_id
_entity_poly.type
_entity_poly.pdbx_seq_one_letter_code
_entity_poly.pdbx_strand_id
1 'polypeptide(L)'
;MRAAMAAAVLRPTAATLRFLSTPPHQRRRVLVGHLPFARRRRHSSTATAPALEDSSPRSGEGKAVRRRRARESPQGLLRHQLDMCSRNADLTTALRLYDDALSPDNPIPLSLHHYNCLLYLCSNAAATDSDSHISATAAQRGFDIFARMEADGVQPNEATLTSVARLAAATRDPAMAFSVVRRMAAAGTPPRLRTYGPALFAYCDAKDADGAKQVEAHMDASGVVPEEPELAALLRVNADTGKADEVYRLLHRTRVLVRQVCDTTAQVVEAWFRSDAASQAGVDSWDPTKVKEGVVKGGGGWHGQGWLGKGAWSVGWTEMGKDGTCQRCGERLVCIDIDPAETDNFANSLTELAIKLEAREDFLSFQSWLRRHGPFDAVIDAANVGLYKSKDFCFSQVNSVVNAIQRVTKSKKLPLIVLHRSRVNVGPAKAPYNQKILDSWRNAGALYATPPGSNDDWNLKMEAGMYQQQQAMILKSHGSGCALLENL
;
A
#
# COMPACT_ATOMS: atom_id res chain seq x y z
N MET A 1 -15.01 -58.90 -36.18
CA MET A 1 -15.23 -59.79 -35.01
C MET A 1 -15.18 -58.89 -33.78
N ARG A 2 -16.31 -58.47 -33.18
CA ARG A 2 -17.06 -59.13 -32.05
C ARG A 2 -16.09 -59.56 -30.93
N ALA A 3 -16.18 -59.14 -29.67
CA ALA A 3 -17.31 -58.89 -28.76
C ALA A 3 -16.89 -57.84 -27.69
N ALA A 4 -17.70 -56.93 -27.11
CA ALA A 4 -18.99 -57.02 -26.41
C ALA A 4 -18.99 -57.93 -25.17
N MET A 5 -18.90 -57.33 -23.97
CA MET A 5 -19.59 -57.84 -22.78
C MET A 5 -20.01 -56.71 -21.84
N ALA A 6 -21.23 -56.87 -21.33
CA ALA A 6 -22.04 -55.90 -20.63
C ALA A 6 -22.07 -56.14 -19.11
N ALA A 7 -22.29 -55.04 -18.39
CA ALA A 7 -23.28 -54.86 -17.33
C ALA A 7 -23.07 -55.50 -15.93
N ALA A 8 -23.08 -54.64 -14.91
CA ALA A 8 -23.89 -54.84 -13.70
C ALA A 8 -24.09 -53.50 -12.97
N VAL A 9 -25.36 -53.12 -12.86
CA VAL A 9 -25.90 -52.02 -12.06
C VAL A 9 -26.12 -52.52 -10.64
N LEU A 10 -25.71 -51.75 -9.63
CA LEU A 10 -26.19 -51.92 -8.25
C LEU A 10 -26.53 -50.55 -7.65
N ARG A 11 -27.84 -50.31 -7.50
CA ARG A 11 -28.41 -49.28 -6.60
C ARG A 11 -28.46 -49.84 -5.17
N PRO A 12 -28.48 -48.98 -4.15
CA PRO A 12 -29.30 -49.25 -2.97
C PRO A 12 -30.45 -48.24 -2.83
N THR A 13 -31.61 -48.79 -2.55
CA THR A 13 -32.90 -48.16 -2.26
C THR A 13 -33.00 -47.70 -0.80
N ALA A 14 -33.78 -46.65 -0.59
CA ALA A 14 -34.17 -46.08 0.70
C ALA A 14 -35.22 -46.92 1.45
N ALA A 15 -35.15 -46.90 2.78
CA ALA A 15 -36.23 -46.95 3.81
C ALA A 15 -35.54 -47.30 5.16
N THR A 16 -35.80 -46.72 6.34
CA THR A 16 -36.99 -46.06 6.87
C THR A 16 -36.61 -45.18 8.07
N LEU A 17 -37.36 -44.09 8.24
CA LEU A 17 -37.38 -43.14 9.35
C LEU A 17 -37.45 -43.76 10.76
N ARG A 18 -36.83 -43.06 11.74
CA ARG A 18 -37.50 -42.63 12.98
C ARG A 18 -36.76 -41.48 13.68
N PHE A 19 -37.42 -40.32 13.63
CA PHE A 19 -37.51 -39.25 14.62
C PHE A 19 -36.61 -39.32 15.86
N LEU A 20 -35.69 -38.37 15.97
CA LEU A 20 -35.56 -37.55 17.18
C LEU A 20 -35.41 -36.09 16.74
N SER A 21 -36.56 -35.41 16.77
CA SER A 21 -36.67 -33.97 16.75
C SER A 21 -35.96 -33.41 17.99
N THR A 22 -34.79 -32.83 17.83
CA THR A 22 -34.22 -31.90 18.80
C THR A 22 -34.45 -30.48 18.28
N PRO A 23 -34.91 -29.55 19.14
CA PRO A 23 -35.39 -28.24 18.70
C PRO A 23 -34.24 -27.41 18.13
N PRO A 24 -34.53 -26.38 17.29
CA PRO A 24 -33.50 -25.44 16.89
C PRO A 24 -33.02 -24.77 18.18
N HIS A 25 -31.74 -24.95 18.51
CA HIS A 25 -31.10 -24.10 19.49
C HIS A 25 -31.35 -22.67 19.01
N GLN A 26 -32.15 -21.96 19.80
CA GLN A 26 -32.46 -20.56 19.61
C GLN A 26 -31.15 -19.87 19.27
N ARG A 27 -31.05 -19.34 18.04
CA ARG A 27 -30.18 -18.20 17.78
C ARG A 27 -30.53 -17.21 18.88
N ARG A 28 -29.69 -17.11 19.90
CA ARG A 28 -29.63 -15.89 20.70
C ARG A 28 -29.26 -14.84 19.67
N ARG A 29 -30.29 -14.16 19.15
CA ARG A 29 -30.16 -12.78 18.71
C ARG A 29 -29.52 -12.10 19.90
N VAL A 30 -28.20 -11.93 19.85
CA VAL A 30 -27.58 -10.84 20.57
C VAL A 30 -28.34 -9.62 20.08
N LEU A 31 -29.12 -9.03 20.99
CA LEU A 31 -29.96 -7.90 20.66
C LEU A 31 -29.09 -6.90 19.91
N VAL A 32 -29.64 -6.43 18.79
CA VAL A 32 -29.18 -5.25 18.08
C VAL A 32 -29.28 -4.08 19.06
N GLY A 33 -28.27 -3.94 19.91
CA GLY A 33 -28.02 -2.77 20.71
C GLY A 33 -27.26 -1.82 19.80
N HIS A 34 -27.98 -0.93 19.12
CA HIS A 34 -27.37 0.32 18.68
C HIS A 34 -26.59 0.88 19.86
N LEU A 35 -25.26 0.97 19.75
CA LEU A 35 -24.47 1.78 20.67
C LEU A 35 -25.18 3.14 20.77
N PRO A 36 -25.65 3.56 21.95
CA PRO A 36 -26.42 4.78 22.07
C PRO A 36 -25.48 5.96 21.81
N PHE A 37 -25.58 6.51 20.60
CA PHE A 37 -24.87 7.69 20.18
C PHE A 37 -25.34 8.90 20.99
N ALA A 38 -24.43 9.55 21.70
CA ALA A 38 -24.64 10.93 22.11
C ALA A 38 -24.69 11.80 20.85
N ARG A 39 -25.90 12.23 20.45
CA ARG A 39 -26.08 13.26 19.41
C ARG A 39 -25.23 14.48 19.76
N ARG A 40 -24.53 15.04 18.77
CA ARG A 40 -23.98 16.40 18.83
C ARG A 40 -25.07 17.35 19.35
N ARG A 41 -25.00 17.78 20.61
CA ARG A 41 -25.78 18.93 21.10
C ARG A 41 -25.17 20.17 20.44
N ARG A 42 -25.79 20.63 19.36
CA ARG A 42 -25.63 22.02 18.91
C ARG A 42 -26.46 22.89 19.86
N HIS A 43 -25.87 23.42 20.93
CA HIS A 43 -26.35 24.66 21.54
C HIS A 43 -25.19 25.43 22.16
N SER A 44 -25.08 26.68 21.70
CA SER A 44 -24.40 27.77 22.39
C SER A 44 -25.16 28.08 23.68
N SER A 45 -24.54 27.88 24.84
CA SER A 45 -24.87 28.56 26.10
C SER A 45 -23.87 28.17 27.19
N THR A 46 -23.20 29.19 27.72
CA THR A 46 -22.46 29.25 28.96
C THR A 46 -23.13 28.49 30.12
N ALA A 47 -22.47 27.47 30.63
CA ALA A 47 -22.70 26.92 31.96
C ALA A 47 -21.38 26.40 32.53
N THR A 48 -20.91 27.07 33.56
CA THR A 48 -19.68 26.84 34.30
C THR A 48 -19.76 25.52 35.06
N ALA A 49 -18.83 24.60 34.80
CA ALA A 49 -18.52 23.45 35.65
C ALA A 49 -17.11 23.66 36.22
N PRO A 50 -16.83 23.22 37.48
CA PRO A 50 -15.70 23.71 38.24
C PRO A 50 -14.38 23.20 37.65
N ALA A 51 -13.46 24.14 37.42
CA ALA A 51 -12.09 23.83 37.08
C ALA A 51 -11.43 23.10 38.25
N LEU A 52 -11.01 21.85 38.04
CA LEU A 52 -10.01 21.22 38.89
C LEU A 52 -8.64 21.80 38.48
N GLU A 53 -8.19 22.73 39.30
CA GLU A 53 -6.87 23.34 39.29
C GLU A 53 -5.77 22.28 39.54
N ASP A 54 -4.84 22.07 38.60
CA ASP A 54 -3.38 21.95 38.88
C ASP A 54 -2.52 21.97 37.59
N SER A 55 -2.95 22.66 36.53
CA SER A 55 -2.17 22.78 35.28
C SER A 55 -1.81 24.21 34.92
N SER A 56 -1.69 25.09 35.91
CA SER A 56 -1.15 26.43 35.71
C SER A 56 0.37 26.39 35.81
N PRO A 57 1.12 26.99 34.86
CA PRO A 57 2.57 26.97 34.89
C PRO A 57 3.08 27.72 36.13
N ARG A 58 3.88 27.05 36.98
CA ARG A 58 4.65 27.74 38.01
C ARG A 58 5.69 28.61 37.30
N SER A 59 5.60 29.92 37.51
CA SER A 59 6.48 30.91 36.89
C SER A 59 7.96 30.54 37.13
N GLY A 60 8.71 30.26 36.06
CA GLY A 60 10.16 30.02 36.11
C GLY A 60 10.64 28.57 35.99
N GLU A 61 9.77 27.56 35.86
CA GLU A 61 10.22 26.17 35.73
C GLU A 61 10.89 25.84 34.39
N GLY A 62 12.10 25.28 34.44
CA GLY A 62 12.84 24.79 33.27
C GLY A 62 12.16 23.59 32.60
N LYS A 63 12.25 23.51 31.26
CA LYS A 63 11.60 22.45 30.43
C LYS A 63 11.89 21.01 30.90
N ALA A 64 13.08 20.76 31.49
CA ALA A 64 13.47 19.45 31.98
C ALA A 64 12.70 19.02 33.24
N VAL A 65 12.52 19.94 34.20
CA VAL A 65 11.79 19.70 35.45
C VAL A 65 10.31 19.42 35.15
N ARG A 66 9.72 20.18 34.22
CA ARG A 66 8.34 19.96 33.76
C ARG A 66 8.14 18.56 33.14
N ARG A 67 9.09 18.11 32.32
CA ARG A 67 9.05 16.77 31.72
C ARG A 67 9.20 15.66 32.75
N ARG A 68 10.01 15.88 33.78
CA ARG A 68 10.18 14.93 34.89
C ARG A 68 8.90 14.83 35.73
N ARG A 69 8.32 15.95 36.16
CA ARG A 69 7.04 15.99 36.90
C ARG A 69 5.90 15.33 36.11
N ALA A 70 5.83 15.54 34.80
CA ALA A 70 4.82 14.90 33.94
C ALA A 70 5.01 13.38 33.80
N ARG A 71 6.23 12.85 33.97
CA ARG A 71 6.51 11.40 33.97
C ARG A 71 6.20 10.75 35.34
N GLU A 72 6.43 11.49 36.41
CA GLU A 72 6.20 11.06 37.79
C GLU A 72 4.73 11.22 38.23
N SER A 73 3.89 11.91 37.43
CA SER A 73 2.45 12.02 37.70
C SER A 73 1.74 10.66 37.56
N PRO A 74 0.58 10.45 38.21
CA PRO A 74 -0.20 9.21 38.06
C PRO A 74 -0.52 8.87 36.60
N GLN A 75 -0.81 9.88 35.78
CA GLN A 75 -1.04 9.74 34.34
C GLN A 75 0.24 9.35 33.59
N GLY A 76 1.39 9.93 33.95
CA GLY A 76 2.69 9.62 33.36
C GLY A 76 3.16 8.20 33.69
N LEU A 77 2.93 7.75 34.92
CA LEU A 77 3.20 6.39 35.37
C LEU A 77 2.31 5.37 34.67
N LEU A 78 0.99 5.62 34.62
CA LEU A 78 0.04 4.78 33.90
C LEU A 78 0.42 4.66 32.42
N ARG A 79 0.76 5.78 31.77
CA ARG A 79 1.27 5.78 30.39
C ARG A 79 2.48 4.87 30.21
N HIS A 80 3.49 5.00 31.07
CA HIS A 80 4.69 4.17 31.00
C HIS A 80 4.37 2.68 31.17
N GLN A 81 3.52 2.33 32.14
CA GLN A 81 3.11 0.96 32.39
C GLN A 81 2.32 0.37 31.20
N LEU A 82 1.39 1.14 30.62
CA LEU A 82 0.66 0.73 29.42
C LEU A 82 1.59 0.57 28.21
N ASP A 83 2.57 1.46 28.03
CA ASP A 83 3.58 1.32 26.97
C ASP A 83 4.39 0.01 27.14
N MET A 84 4.74 -0.37 28.37
CA MET A 84 5.38 -1.66 28.66
C MET A 84 4.46 -2.85 28.37
N CYS A 85 3.18 -2.76 28.74
CA CYS A 85 2.19 -3.80 28.41
C CYS A 85 2.05 -3.97 26.89
N SER A 86 2.00 -2.86 26.13
CA SER A 86 1.93 -2.89 24.67
C SER A 86 3.14 -3.54 24.03
N ARG A 87 4.35 -3.33 24.58
CA ARG A 87 5.58 -3.97 24.08
C ARG A 87 5.61 -5.47 24.33
N ASN A 88 5.06 -5.89 25.46
CA ASN A 88 5.06 -7.29 25.89
C ASN A 88 3.77 -8.05 25.49
N ALA A 89 2.86 -7.40 24.75
CA ALA A 89 1.53 -7.92 24.44
C ALA A 89 0.72 -8.39 25.68
N ASP A 90 0.93 -7.75 26.82
CA ASP A 90 0.29 -8.11 28.10
C ASP A 90 -1.06 -7.40 28.27
N LEU A 91 -2.09 -7.98 27.64
CA LEU A 91 -3.46 -7.46 27.75
C LEU A 91 -3.99 -7.56 29.19
N THR A 92 -3.70 -8.65 29.90
CA THR A 92 -4.23 -8.90 31.25
C THR A 92 -3.82 -7.81 32.22
N THR A 93 -2.53 -7.47 32.27
CA THR A 93 -2.04 -6.39 33.12
C THR A 93 -2.58 -5.05 32.68
N ALA A 94 -2.67 -4.79 31.37
CA ALA A 94 -3.22 -3.53 30.86
C ALA A 94 -4.68 -3.31 31.27
N LEU A 95 -5.52 -4.35 31.19
CA LEU A 95 -6.92 -4.28 31.63
C LEU A 95 -7.02 -4.05 33.14
N ARG A 96 -6.16 -4.69 33.95
CA ARG A 96 -6.11 -4.44 35.39
C ARG A 96 -5.73 -2.99 35.69
N LEU A 97 -4.73 -2.45 35.02
CA LEU A 97 -4.32 -1.04 35.17
C LEU A 97 -5.43 -0.06 34.76
N TYR A 98 -6.21 -0.42 33.75
CA TYR A 98 -7.40 0.35 33.36
C TYR A 98 -8.48 0.31 34.45
N ASP A 99 -8.79 -0.87 34.98
CA ASP A 99 -9.79 -1.02 36.03
C ASP A 99 -9.35 -0.30 37.32
N ASP A 100 -8.07 -0.39 37.69
CA ASP A 100 -7.47 0.34 38.82
C ASP A 100 -7.54 1.87 38.62
N ALA A 101 -7.27 2.35 37.41
CA ALA A 101 -7.36 3.79 37.08
C ALA A 101 -8.79 4.34 37.14
N LEU A 102 -9.80 3.47 37.01
CA LEU A 102 -11.21 3.81 37.15
C LEU A 102 -11.76 3.65 38.58
N SER A 103 -10.96 3.08 39.50
CA SER A 103 -11.39 2.87 40.88
C SER A 103 -11.78 4.19 41.55
N PRO A 104 -12.91 4.24 42.30
CA PRO A 104 -13.32 5.43 43.06
C PRO A 104 -12.26 5.93 44.05
N ASP A 105 -11.38 5.04 44.52
CA ASP A 105 -10.38 5.35 45.53
C ASP A 105 -9.23 6.22 45.00
N ASN A 106 -8.91 6.11 43.71
CA ASN A 106 -7.83 6.87 43.09
C ASN A 106 -8.06 7.05 41.57
N PRO A 107 -9.05 7.86 41.16
CA PRO A 107 -9.41 8.01 39.75
C PRO A 107 -8.31 8.76 38.98
N ILE A 108 -7.81 8.14 37.91
CA ILE A 108 -6.82 8.74 37.01
C ILE A 108 -7.53 9.14 35.72
N PRO A 109 -7.59 10.45 35.36
CA PRO A 109 -8.14 10.88 34.09
C PRO A 109 -7.38 10.25 32.90
N LEU A 110 -8.11 9.55 32.03
CA LEU A 110 -7.53 8.85 30.90
C LEU A 110 -7.35 9.78 29.70
N SER A 111 -6.14 9.76 29.13
CA SER A 111 -5.82 10.51 27.92
C SER A 111 -6.08 9.68 26.66
N LEU A 112 -6.13 10.33 25.49
CA LEU A 112 -6.16 9.67 24.19
C LEU A 112 -5.07 8.60 24.03
N HIS A 113 -3.87 8.83 24.60
CA HIS A 113 -2.78 7.85 24.56
C HIS A 113 -3.11 6.57 25.34
N HIS A 114 -3.67 6.71 26.54
CA HIS A 114 -4.06 5.56 27.37
C HIS A 114 -5.11 4.71 26.66
N TYR A 115 -6.15 5.37 26.13
CA TYR A 115 -7.19 4.70 25.35
C TYR A 115 -6.65 3.99 24.11
N ASN A 116 -5.81 4.66 23.33
CA ASN A 116 -5.23 4.06 22.13
C ASN A 116 -4.38 2.82 22.43
N CYS A 117 -3.60 2.84 23.52
CA CYS A 117 -2.79 1.71 23.94
C CYS A 117 -3.67 0.50 24.34
N LEU A 118 -4.70 0.74 25.15
CA LEU A 118 -5.65 -0.28 25.58
C LEU A 118 -6.42 -0.88 24.39
N LEU A 119 -6.96 -0.03 23.51
CA LEU A 119 -7.69 -0.47 22.32
C LEU A 119 -6.79 -1.25 21.35
N TYR A 120 -5.54 -0.84 21.20
CA TYR A 120 -4.56 -1.56 20.38
C TYR A 120 -4.31 -2.97 20.93
N LEU A 121 -4.04 -3.10 22.23
CA LEU A 121 -3.86 -4.39 22.91
C LEU A 121 -5.09 -5.30 22.77
N CYS A 122 -6.29 -4.75 23.00
CA CYS A 122 -7.54 -5.48 22.81
C CYS A 122 -7.68 -5.95 21.36
N SER A 123 -7.40 -5.09 20.38
CA SER A 123 -7.56 -5.41 18.96
C SER A 123 -6.59 -6.48 18.48
N ASN A 124 -5.36 -6.49 19.01
CA ASN A 124 -4.38 -7.53 18.70
C ASN A 124 -4.78 -8.87 19.31
N ALA A 125 -5.18 -8.90 20.59
CA ALA A 125 -5.62 -10.13 21.24
C ALA A 125 -6.91 -10.70 20.63
N ALA A 126 -7.80 -9.85 20.15
CA ALA A 126 -8.98 -10.29 19.41
C ALA A 126 -8.63 -10.93 18.06
N ALA A 127 -7.52 -10.53 17.43
CA ALA A 127 -7.11 -11.01 16.12
C ALA A 127 -6.30 -12.33 16.13
N THR A 128 -5.78 -12.79 17.28
CA THR A 128 -4.87 -13.97 17.33
C THR A 128 -5.57 -15.32 17.17
N ASP A 129 -6.82 -15.44 17.60
CA ASP A 129 -7.67 -16.62 17.40
C ASP A 129 -9.14 -16.23 17.55
N SER A 130 -9.81 -15.96 16.43
CA SER A 130 -11.18 -15.43 16.38
C SER A 130 -12.23 -16.35 16.99
N ASP A 131 -11.94 -17.64 17.19
CA ASP A 131 -12.88 -18.60 17.77
C ASP A 131 -12.61 -18.85 19.28
N SER A 132 -11.58 -18.22 19.86
CA SER A 132 -11.27 -18.36 21.29
C SER A 132 -12.15 -17.47 22.18
N HIS A 133 -12.48 -17.97 23.38
CA HIS A 133 -13.15 -17.18 24.42
C HIS A 133 -12.35 -15.92 24.81
N ILE A 134 -11.01 -16.01 24.72
CA ILE A 134 -10.09 -14.89 24.99
C ILE A 134 -10.29 -13.78 23.96
N SER A 135 -10.42 -14.11 22.67
CA SER A 135 -10.68 -13.13 21.61
C SER A 135 -12.01 -12.43 21.80
N ALA A 136 -13.09 -13.17 22.07
CA ALA A 136 -14.41 -12.58 22.31
C ALA A 136 -14.40 -11.64 23.53
N THR A 137 -13.71 -12.04 24.61
CA THR A 137 -13.57 -11.22 25.82
C THR A 137 -12.76 -9.95 25.55
N ALA A 138 -11.64 -10.06 24.83
CA ALA A 138 -10.81 -8.93 24.45
C ALA A 138 -11.57 -7.95 23.54
N ALA A 139 -12.36 -8.47 22.59
CA ALA A 139 -13.20 -7.67 21.73
C ALA A 139 -14.25 -6.89 22.52
N GLN A 140 -14.97 -7.56 23.41
CA GLN A 140 -15.98 -6.93 24.27
C GLN A 140 -15.36 -5.84 25.16
N ARG A 141 -14.25 -6.15 25.84
CA ARG A 141 -13.52 -5.16 26.66
C ARG A 141 -13.06 -3.96 25.83
N GLY A 142 -12.61 -4.20 24.59
CA GLY A 142 -12.24 -3.13 23.66
C GLY A 142 -13.42 -2.20 23.33
N PHE A 143 -14.61 -2.75 23.07
CA PHE A 143 -15.81 -1.94 22.83
C PHE A 143 -16.24 -1.15 24.07
N ASP A 144 -16.16 -1.75 25.25
CA ASP A 144 -16.49 -1.07 26.51
C ASP A 144 -15.53 0.11 26.78
N ILE A 145 -14.24 -0.09 26.53
CA ILE A 145 -13.20 0.95 26.64
C ILE A 145 -13.45 2.08 25.64
N PHE A 146 -13.85 1.75 24.40
CA PHE A 146 -14.18 2.76 23.40
C PHE A 146 -15.43 3.58 23.78
N ALA A 147 -16.49 2.91 24.27
CA ALA A 147 -17.68 3.59 24.75
C ALA A 147 -17.36 4.54 25.92
N ARG A 148 -16.46 4.13 26.82
CA ARG A 148 -15.99 4.97 27.92
C ARG A 148 -15.18 6.17 27.44
N MET A 149 -14.29 5.99 26.45
CA MET A 149 -13.55 7.07 25.82
C MET A 149 -14.48 8.17 25.27
N GLU A 150 -15.57 7.76 24.61
CA GLU A 150 -16.59 8.67 24.10
C GLU A 150 -17.35 9.37 25.24
N ALA A 151 -17.69 8.63 26.31
CA ALA A 151 -18.36 9.18 27.49
C ALA A 151 -17.50 10.20 28.25
N ASP A 152 -16.19 9.99 28.31
CA ASP A 152 -15.20 10.92 28.88
C ASP A 152 -14.95 12.15 27.98
N GLY A 153 -15.58 12.21 26.79
CA GLY A 153 -15.44 13.32 25.84
C GLY A 153 -14.10 13.34 25.09
N VAL A 154 -13.30 12.27 25.18
CA VAL A 154 -12.00 12.15 24.50
C VAL A 154 -12.25 11.83 23.02
N GLN A 155 -11.84 12.73 22.13
CA GLN A 155 -12.09 12.58 20.70
C GLN A 155 -11.27 11.44 20.09
N PRO A 156 -11.90 10.45 19.43
CA PRO A 156 -11.21 9.41 18.69
C PRO A 156 -10.34 9.99 17.58
N ASN A 157 -9.13 9.45 17.42
CA ASN A 157 -8.29 9.73 16.25
C ASN A 157 -8.27 8.53 15.30
N GLU A 158 -7.52 8.65 14.21
CA GLU A 158 -7.44 7.59 13.19
C GLU A 158 -6.94 6.24 13.76
N ALA A 159 -6.00 6.26 14.71
CA ALA A 159 -5.49 5.04 15.35
C ALA A 159 -6.57 4.40 16.25
N THR A 160 -7.32 5.22 17.00
CA THR A 160 -8.47 4.76 17.81
C THR A 160 -9.46 3.98 16.94
N LEU A 161 -9.90 4.61 15.85
CA LEU A 161 -10.95 4.08 14.99
C LEU A 161 -10.48 2.86 14.20
N THR A 162 -9.20 2.80 13.83
CA THR A 162 -8.59 1.61 13.23
C THR A 162 -8.60 0.43 14.21
N SER A 163 -8.24 0.63 15.49
CA SER A 163 -8.32 -0.42 16.50
C SER A 163 -9.76 -0.92 16.70
N VAL A 164 -10.75 -0.02 16.71
CA VAL A 164 -12.17 -0.40 16.82
C VAL A 164 -12.66 -1.16 15.58
N ALA A 165 -12.25 -0.77 14.38
CA ALA A 165 -12.56 -1.51 13.16
C ALA A 165 -11.99 -2.94 13.19
N ARG A 166 -10.78 -3.12 13.74
CA ARG A 166 -10.17 -4.44 13.97
C ARG A 166 -10.94 -5.28 14.99
N LEU A 167 -11.40 -4.67 16.09
CA LEU A 167 -12.25 -5.33 17.09
C LEU A 167 -13.58 -5.82 16.47
N ALA A 168 -14.21 -5.00 15.63
CA ALA A 168 -15.44 -5.36 14.91
C ALA A 168 -15.22 -6.49 13.88
N ALA A 169 -14.11 -6.45 13.14
CA ALA A 169 -13.76 -7.54 12.23
C ALA A 169 -13.51 -8.86 12.98
N ALA A 170 -12.83 -8.82 14.13
CA ALA A 170 -12.58 -10.00 14.96
C ALA A 170 -13.85 -10.65 15.53
N THR A 171 -14.92 -9.87 15.73
CA THR A 171 -16.23 -10.39 16.16
C THR A 171 -17.12 -10.87 15.00
N ARG A 172 -16.55 -10.96 13.79
CA ARG A 172 -17.26 -11.34 12.56
C ARG A 172 -18.46 -10.42 12.25
N ASP A 173 -18.38 -9.14 12.63
CA ASP A 173 -19.35 -8.11 12.27
C ASP A 173 -18.74 -7.10 11.28
N PRO A 174 -18.70 -7.42 9.98
CA PRO A 174 -18.16 -6.53 8.96
C PRO A 174 -18.99 -5.24 8.79
N ALA A 175 -20.29 -5.27 9.10
CA ALA A 175 -21.17 -4.11 9.03
C ALA A 175 -20.83 -3.09 10.11
N MET A 176 -20.57 -3.55 11.33
CA MET A 176 -20.07 -2.70 12.40
C MET A 176 -18.70 -2.11 12.04
N ALA A 177 -17.76 -2.92 11.55
CA ALA A 177 -16.44 -2.46 11.14
C ALA A 177 -16.54 -1.34 10.08
N PHE A 178 -17.38 -1.52 9.05
CA PHE A 178 -17.58 -0.50 8.03
C PHE A 178 -18.31 0.74 8.55
N SER A 179 -19.23 0.60 9.50
CA SER A 179 -19.90 1.74 10.14
C SER A 179 -18.91 2.66 10.86
N VAL A 180 -17.87 2.10 11.48
CA VAL A 180 -16.80 2.87 12.15
C VAL A 180 -16.03 3.71 11.13
N VAL A 181 -15.72 3.12 9.96
CA VAL A 181 -15.02 3.85 8.88
C VAL A 181 -15.86 4.99 8.33
N ARG A 182 -17.16 4.78 8.09
CA ARG A 182 -18.07 5.85 7.62
C ARG A 182 -18.19 6.98 8.64
N ARG A 183 -18.25 6.66 9.94
CA ARG A 183 -18.25 7.66 11.02
C ARG A 183 -16.97 8.47 11.05
N MET A 184 -15.83 7.83 10.82
CA MET A 184 -14.53 8.49 10.76
C MET A 184 -14.52 9.60 9.69
N ALA A 185 -14.96 9.26 8.48
CA ALA A 185 -15.11 10.22 7.39
C ALA A 185 -16.09 11.36 7.74
N ALA A 186 -17.25 11.03 8.31
CA ALA A 186 -18.26 12.01 8.71
C ALA A 186 -17.79 12.95 9.85
N ALA A 187 -16.86 12.50 10.69
CA ALA A 187 -16.24 13.30 11.75
C ALA A 187 -15.10 14.21 11.24
N GLY A 188 -14.82 14.22 9.93
CA GLY A 188 -13.73 15.01 9.34
C GLY A 188 -12.34 14.42 9.58
N THR A 189 -12.24 13.16 9.99
CA THR A 189 -10.96 12.45 10.07
C THR A 189 -10.84 11.58 8.81
N PRO A 190 -9.88 11.83 7.90
CA PRO A 190 -9.80 11.09 6.65
C PRO A 190 -9.37 9.63 6.90
N PRO A 191 -10.19 8.62 6.52
CA PRO A 191 -9.81 7.22 6.61
C PRO A 191 -8.56 6.91 5.79
N ARG A 192 -7.80 5.89 6.22
CA ARG A 192 -6.63 5.36 5.49
C ARG A 192 -6.91 3.94 5.02
N LEU A 193 -6.07 3.42 4.12
CA LEU A 193 -6.19 2.04 3.63
C LEU A 193 -6.28 1.02 4.79
N ARG A 194 -5.41 1.14 5.79
CA ARG A 194 -5.42 0.29 7.00
C ARG A 194 -6.70 0.35 7.82
N THR A 195 -7.48 1.43 7.70
CA THR A 195 -8.78 1.58 8.38
C THR A 195 -9.87 0.78 7.67
N TYR A 196 -9.79 0.65 6.33
CA TYR A 196 -10.74 -0.13 5.52
C TYR A 196 -10.47 -1.63 5.57
N GLY A 197 -9.20 -2.04 5.62
CA GLY A 197 -8.77 -3.44 5.59
C GLY A 197 -9.63 -4.38 6.47
N PRO A 198 -9.82 -4.09 7.77
CA PRO A 198 -10.62 -4.96 8.65
C PRO A 198 -12.05 -5.18 8.16
N ALA A 199 -12.73 -4.14 7.68
CA ALA A 199 -14.09 -4.27 7.16
C ALA A 199 -14.12 -5.03 5.84
N LEU A 200 -13.20 -4.71 4.93
CA LEU A 200 -13.12 -5.35 3.62
C LEU A 200 -12.84 -6.85 3.75
N PHE A 201 -11.80 -7.23 4.49
CA PHE A 201 -11.44 -8.63 4.69
C PHE A 201 -12.55 -9.40 5.41
N ALA A 202 -13.20 -8.80 6.42
CA ALA A 202 -14.32 -9.45 7.09
C ALA A 202 -15.52 -9.73 6.16
N TYR A 203 -15.86 -8.81 5.23
CA TYR A 203 -16.88 -9.09 4.21
C TYR A 203 -16.43 -10.18 3.23
N CYS A 204 -15.17 -10.16 2.80
CA CYS A 204 -14.62 -11.19 1.93
C CYS A 204 -14.63 -12.58 2.59
N ASP A 205 -14.24 -12.69 3.86
CA ASP A 205 -14.26 -13.93 4.64
C ASP A 205 -15.68 -14.44 4.87
N ALA A 206 -16.64 -13.53 5.04
CA ALA A 206 -18.07 -13.84 5.11
C ALA A 206 -18.69 -14.21 3.75
N LYS A 207 -17.90 -14.21 2.66
CA LYS A 207 -18.34 -14.41 1.27
C LYS A 207 -19.41 -13.41 0.80
N ASP A 208 -19.45 -12.23 1.40
CA ASP A 208 -20.37 -11.16 1.05
C ASP A 208 -19.69 -10.17 0.07
N ALA A 209 -19.75 -10.52 -1.22
CA ALA A 209 -19.19 -9.70 -2.29
C ALA A 209 -19.87 -8.33 -2.42
N ASP A 210 -21.16 -8.20 -2.08
CA ASP A 210 -21.88 -6.92 -2.19
C ASP A 210 -21.49 -5.97 -1.06
N GLY A 211 -21.32 -6.49 0.17
CA GLY A 211 -20.74 -5.76 1.28
C GLY A 211 -19.31 -5.30 0.97
N ALA A 212 -18.45 -6.18 0.47
CA ALA A 212 -17.09 -5.84 0.05
C ALA A 212 -17.05 -4.75 -1.03
N LYS A 213 -17.96 -4.81 -2.02
CA LYS A 213 -18.10 -3.78 -3.05
C LYS A 213 -18.52 -2.41 -2.49
N GLN A 214 -19.37 -2.37 -1.46
CA GLN A 214 -19.71 -1.11 -0.79
C GLN A 214 -18.50 -0.50 -0.08
N VAL A 215 -17.62 -1.34 0.49
CA VAL A 215 -16.37 -0.87 1.09
C VAL A 215 -15.46 -0.27 0.03
N GLU A 216 -15.23 -0.97 -1.11
CA GLU A 216 -14.43 -0.46 -2.23
C GLU A 216 -14.98 0.88 -2.75
N ALA A 217 -16.29 0.98 -2.97
CA ALA A 217 -16.92 2.21 -3.45
C ALA A 217 -16.70 3.39 -2.49
N HIS A 218 -16.71 3.14 -1.18
CA HIS A 218 -16.44 4.17 -0.18
C HIS A 218 -14.95 4.53 -0.08
N MET A 219 -14.04 3.57 -0.33
CA MET A 219 -12.61 3.84 -0.49
C MET A 219 -12.38 4.82 -1.64
N ASP A 220 -12.97 4.55 -2.81
CA ASP A 220 -12.89 5.43 -3.98
C ASP A 220 -13.45 6.82 -3.70
N ALA A 221 -14.63 6.90 -3.09
CA ALA A 221 -15.24 8.19 -2.69
C ALA A 221 -14.40 8.97 -1.68
N SER A 222 -13.54 8.29 -0.91
CA SER A 222 -12.63 8.88 0.06
C SER A 222 -11.23 9.15 -0.51
N GLY A 223 -10.98 8.85 -1.79
CA GLY A 223 -9.66 8.98 -2.41
C GLY A 223 -8.62 7.99 -1.87
N VAL A 224 -9.05 6.87 -1.31
CA VAL A 224 -8.16 5.81 -0.80
C VAL A 224 -8.02 4.73 -1.86
N VAL A 225 -6.81 4.58 -2.40
CA VAL A 225 -6.51 3.59 -3.43
C VAL A 225 -6.16 2.25 -2.77
N PRO A 226 -6.77 1.12 -3.19
CA PRO A 226 -6.43 -0.20 -2.69
C PRO A 226 -5.05 -0.66 -3.17
N GLU A 227 -4.35 -1.45 -2.36
CA GLU A 227 -3.13 -2.14 -2.74
C GLU A 227 -3.45 -3.59 -3.16
N GLU A 228 -2.42 -4.37 -3.51
CA GLU A 228 -2.59 -5.76 -3.95
C GLU A 228 -3.40 -6.63 -2.97
N PRO A 229 -3.19 -6.58 -1.63
CA PRO A 229 -3.94 -7.44 -0.70
C PRO A 229 -5.45 -7.22 -0.76
N GLU A 230 -5.89 -5.96 -0.81
CA GLU A 230 -7.31 -5.61 -0.91
C GLU A 230 -7.90 -6.04 -2.26
N LEU A 231 -7.17 -5.83 -3.36
CA LEU A 231 -7.58 -6.25 -4.69
C LEU A 231 -7.66 -7.78 -4.81
N ALA A 232 -6.70 -8.51 -4.26
CA ALA A 232 -6.69 -9.97 -4.24
C ALA A 232 -7.88 -10.53 -3.45
N ALA A 233 -8.22 -9.92 -2.30
CA ALA A 233 -9.39 -10.31 -1.51
C ALA A 233 -10.70 -10.05 -2.28
N LEU A 234 -10.83 -8.88 -2.92
CA LEU A 234 -11.97 -8.55 -3.78
C LEU A 234 -12.07 -9.51 -4.98
N LEU A 235 -10.96 -9.84 -5.62
CA LEU A 235 -10.92 -10.80 -6.73
C LEU A 235 -11.40 -12.17 -6.26
N ARG A 236 -10.89 -12.65 -5.13
CA ARG A 236 -11.25 -13.96 -4.57
C ARG A 236 -12.73 -14.06 -4.23
N VAL A 237 -13.29 -13.09 -3.51
CA VAL A 237 -14.71 -13.14 -3.13
C VAL A 237 -15.64 -13.08 -4.36
N ASN A 238 -15.28 -12.30 -5.38
CA ASN A 238 -16.08 -12.23 -6.62
C ASN A 238 -15.92 -13.49 -7.49
N ALA A 239 -14.73 -14.09 -7.52
CA ALA A 239 -14.50 -15.37 -8.18
C ALA A 239 -15.28 -16.50 -7.50
N ASP A 240 -15.21 -16.60 -6.16
CA ASP A 240 -15.91 -17.61 -5.37
C ASP A 240 -17.45 -17.48 -5.45
N THR A 241 -17.96 -16.26 -5.67
CA THR A 241 -19.40 -15.99 -5.86
C THR A 241 -19.83 -15.98 -7.33
N GLY A 242 -18.92 -16.25 -8.27
CA GLY A 242 -19.22 -16.33 -9.70
C GLY A 242 -19.59 -14.99 -10.37
N LYS A 243 -19.24 -13.85 -9.76
CA LYS A 243 -19.53 -12.50 -10.29
C LYS A 243 -18.52 -12.12 -11.39
N ALA A 244 -18.69 -12.71 -12.58
CA ALA A 244 -17.74 -12.61 -13.69
C ALA A 244 -17.40 -11.17 -14.13
N ASP A 245 -18.38 -10.28 -14.17
CA ASP A 245 -18.17 -8.88 -14.56
C ASP A 245 -17.31 -8.12 -13.54
N GLU A 246 -17.50 -8.41 -12.24
CA GLU A 246 -16.68 -7.82 -11.19
C GLU A 246 -15.25 -8.37 -11.22
N VAL A 247 -15.08 -9.67 -11.49
CA VAL A 247 -13.73 -10.24 -11.69
C VAL A 247 -13.03 -9.55 -12.86
N TYR A 248 -13.72 -9.34 -13.99
CA TYR A 248 -13.16 -8.61 -15.13
C TYR A 248 -12.73 -7.18 -14.76
N ARG A 249 -13.61 -6.44 -14.08
CA ARG A 249 -13.32 -5.07 -13.63
C ARG A 249 -12.12 -5.04 -12.68
N LEU A 250 -12.06 -5.95 -11.73
CA LEU A 250 -10.98 -6.03 -10.75
C LEU A 250 -9.66 -6.45 -11.38
N LEU A 251 -9.64 -7.34 -12.37
CA LEU A 251 -8.42 -7.68 -13.12
C LEU A 251 -7.86 -6.45 -13.85
N HIS A 252 -8.70 -5.60 -14.45
CA HIS A 252 -8.26 -4.33 -15.02
C HIS A 252 -7.75 -3.36 -13.96
N ARG A 253 -8.41 -3.32 -12.80
CA ARG A 253 -7.95 -2.48 -11.69
C ARG A 253 -6.57 -2.93 -11.18
N THR A 254 -6.36 -4.24 -11.02
CA THR A 254 -5.06 -4.84 -10.67
C THR A 254 -4.00 -4.59 -11.74
N ARG A 255 -4.35 -4.66 -13.03
CA ARG A 255 -3.46 -4.33 -14.16
C ARG A 255 -2.91 -2.90 -14.04
N VAL A 256 -3.76 -1.94 -13.68
CA VAL A 256 -3.38 -0.51 -13.57
C VAL A 256 -2.61 -0.25 -12.28
N LEU A 257 -3.08 -0.74 -11.14
CA LEU A 257 -2.54 -0.38 -9.82
C LEU A 257 -1.33 -1.21 -9.40
N VAL A 258 -1.27 -2.48 -9.80
CA VAL A 258 -0.28 -3.45 -9.30
C VAL A 258 0.70 -3.85 -10.40
N ARG A 259 0.22 -4.02 -11.65
CA ARG A 259 0.97 -4.46 -12.85
C ARG A 259 1.50 -5.89 -12.78
N GLN A 260 2.25 -6.23 -11.74
CA GLN A 260 2.82 -7.56 -11.47
C GLN A 260 2.34 -8.05 -10.13
N VAL A 261 1.67 -9.19 -10.11
CA VAL A 261 1.09 -9.76 -8.90
C VAL A 261 2.02 -10.79 -8.27
N CYS A 262 1.94 -10.96 -6.95
CA CYS A 262 2.62 -12.05 -6.26
C CYS A 262 1.96 -13.41 -6.54
N ASP A 263 2.68 -14.49 -6.24
CA ASP A 263 2.22 -15.87 -6.49
C ASP A 263 0.85 -16.17 -5.87
N THR A 264 0.57 -15.62 -4.68
CA THR A 264 -0.72 -15.87 -4.00
C THR A 264 -1.90 -15.25 -4.75
N THR A 265 -1.74 -14.03 -5.27
CA THR A 265 -2.75 -13.38 -6.11
C THR A 265 -2.85 -14.08 -7.46
N ALA A 266 -1.73 -14.48 -8.06
CA ALA A 266 -1.72 -15.24 -9.31
C ALA A 266 -2.48 -16.57 -9.20
N GLN A 267 -2.39 -17.26 -8.05
CA GLN A 267 -3.18 -18.46 -7.77
C GLN A 267 -4.69 -18.18 -7.72
N VAL A 268 -5.12 -17.02 -7.19
CA VAL A 268 -6.54 -16.61 -7.23
C VAL A 268 -7.01 -16.43 -8.67
N VAL A 269 -6.20 -15.78 -9.51
CA VAL A 269 -6.50 -15.58 -10.94
C VAL A 269 -6.52 -16.92 -11.68
N GLU A 270 -5.57 -17.80 -11.40
CA GLU A 270 -5.52 -19.16 -11.96
C GLU A 270 -6.77 -19.98 -11.58
N ALA A 271 -7.18 -19.90 -10.31
CA ALA A 271 -8.39 -20.56 -9.82
C ALA A 271 -9.66 -20.05 -10.52
N TRP A 272 -9.78 -18.73 -10.74
CA TRP A 272 -10.87 -18.15 -11.52
C TRP A 272 -10.93 -18.76 -12.92
N PHE A 273 -9.83 -18.73 -13.68
CA PHE A 273 -9.84 -19.22 -15.06
C PHE A 273 -10.06 -20.74 -15.17
N ARG A 274 -9.77 -21.51 -14.12
CA ARG A 274 -10.11 -22.94 -14.04
C ARG A 274 -11.56 -23.22 -13.64
N SER A 275 -12.30 -22.22 -13.21
CA SER A 275 -13.67 -22.40 -12.72
C SER A 275 -14.70 -22.55 -13.85
N ASP A 276 -15.80 -23.23 -13.55
CA ASP A 276 -16.95 -23.31 -14.45
C ASP A 276 -17.53 -21.91 -14.73
N ALA A 277 -17.53 -21.01 -13.74
CA ALA A 277 -18.02 -19.64 -13.90
C ALA A 277 -17.25 -18.88 -14.99
N ALA A 278 -15.92 -18.99 -15.02
CA ALA A 278 -15.11 -18.38 -16.08
C ALA A 278 -15.37 -19.00 -17.46
N SER A 279 -15.71 -20.29 -17.53
CA SER A 279 -16.03 -20.96 -18.79
C SER A 279 -17.32 -20.44 -19.44
N GLN A 280 -18.23 -19.90 -18.63
CA GLN A 280 -19.53 -19.39 -19.05
C GLN A 280 -19.57 -17.85 -19.16
N ALA A 281 -18.52 -17.15 -18.70
CA ALA A 281 -18.50 -15.71 -18.55
C ALA A 281 -18.51 -14.91 -19.87
N GLY A 282 -17.96 -15.49 -20.95
CA GLY A 282 -17.79 -14.77 -22.21
C GLY A 282 -18.91 -14.93 -23.22
N VAL A 283 -18.69 -14.39 -24.42
CA VAL A 283 -19.65 -14.38 -25.53
C VAL A 283 -19.15 -15.21 -26.71
N ASP A 284 -20.06 -15.88 -27.41
CA ASP A 284 -19.74 -16.73 -28.56
C ASP A 284 -19.35 -15.93 -29.82
N SER A 285 -19.83 -14.70 -29.93
CA SER A 285 -19.56 -13.80 -31.05
C SER A 285 -19.39 -12.37 -30.53
N TRP A 286 -18.41 -11.67 -31.08
CA TRP A 286 -18.11 -10.28 -30.76
C TRP A 286 -17.67 -9.54 -32.01
N ASP A 287 -17.74 -8.20 -31.96
CA ASP A 287 -17.27 -7.35 -33.03
C ASP A 287 -15.74 -7.13 -32.93
N PRO A 288 -14.93 -7.68 -33.86
CA PRO A 288 -13.48 -7.53 -33.79
C PRO A 288 -13.02 -6.08 -33.98
N THR A 289 -13.83 -5.23 -34.63
CA THR A 289 -13.49 -3.82 -34.84
C THR A 289 -13.49 -3.06 -33.51
N LYS A 290 -14.50 -3.26 -32.67
CA LYS A 290 -14.57 -2.69 -31.31
C LYS A 290 -13.44 -3.14 -30.41
N VAL A 291 -13.02 -4.40 -30.52
CA VAL A 291 -11.86 -4.92 -29.76
C VAL A 291 -10.59 -4.19 -30.20
N LYS A 292 -10.35 -4.09 -31.51
CA LYS A 292 -9.19 -3.35 -32.05
C LYS A 292 -9.20 -1.88 -31.63
N GLU A 293 -10.35 -1.22 -31.71
CA GLU A 293 -10.51 0.15 -31.23
C GLU A 293 -10.21 0.28 -29.73
N GLY A 294 -10.68 -0.67 -28.92
CA GLY A 294 -10.36 -0.72 -27.49
C GLY A 294 -8.87 -0.85 -27.21
N VAL A 295 -8.16 -1.69 -27.98
CA VAL A 295 -6.70 -1.84 -27.88
C VAL A 295 -5.98 -0.54 -28.19
N VAL A 296 -6.38 0.15 -29.27
CA VAL A 296 -5.76 1.42 -29.67
C VAL A 296 -6.06 2.50 -28.63
N LYS A 297 -7.32 2.64 -28.19
CA LYS A 297 -7.73 3.63 -27.18
C LYS A 297 -7.07 3.38 -25.82
N GLY A 298 -6.76 2.12 -25.50
CA GLY A 298 -6.12 1.73 -24.24
C GLY A 298 -4.59 1.89 -24.21
N GLY A 299 -3.95 2.37 -25.29
CA GLY A 299 -2.48 2.48 -25.37
C GLY A 299 -1.77 1.15 -25.62
N GLY A 300 -2.51 0.10 -26.04
CA GLY A 300 -1.98 -1.24 -26.28
C GLY A 300 -2.06 -2.19 -25.08
N GLY A 301 -2.12 -3.50 -25.37
CA GLY A 301 -2.06 -4.56 -24.35
C GLY A 301 -3.37 -4.91 -23.63
N TRP A 302 -4.48 -4.19 -23.84
CA TRP A 302 -5.80 -4.50 -23.27
C TRP A 302 -6.93 -3.82 -24.07
N HIS A 303 -8.18 -4.30 -24.00
CA HIS A 303 -9.30 -3.77 -24.82
C HIS A 303 -10.56 -3.32 -24.05
N GLY A 304 -10.78 -3.82 -22.83
CA GLY A 304 -11.89 -3.38 -21.96
C GLY A 304 -13.32 -3.71 -22.44
N GLN A 305 -13.49 -4.67 -23.37
CA GLN A 305 -14.81 -5.01 -23.96
C GLN A 305 -15.53 -6.18 -23.27
N GLY A 306 -15.08 -6.59 -22.09
CA GLY A 306 -15.59 -7.79 -21.39
C GLY A 306 -14.91 -9.09 -21.81
N TRP A 307 -15.46 -10.21 -21.38
CA TRP A 307 -14.97 -11.56 -21.67
C TRP A 307 -15.31 -11.99 -23.10
N LEU A 308 -14.31 -12.48 -23.84
CA LEU A 308 -14.47 -12.95 -25.22
C LEU A 308 -14.29 -14.47 -25.31
N GLY A 309 -15.11 -15.13 -26.12
CA GLY A 309 -15.14 -16.59 -26.25
C GLY A 309 -15.93 -17.28 -25.15
N LYS A 310 -16.35 -18.52 -25.40
CA LYS A 310 -16.97 -19.40 -24.40
C LYS A 310 -16.29 -20.76 -24.37
N GLY A 311 -16.43 -21.45 -23.24
CA GLY A 311 -15.87 -22.78 -23.01
C GLY A 311 -14.71 -22.76 -22.03
N ALA A 312 -14.15 -23.94 -21.76
CA ALA A 312 -13.08 -24.11 -20.80
C ALA A 312 -11.81 -23.37 -21.24
N TRP A 313 -11.19 -22.64 -20.31
CA TRP A 313 -9.91 -21.98 -20.54
C TRP A 313 -8.75 -22.98 -20.46
N SER A 314 -7.74 -22.82 -21.33
CA SER A 314 -6.45 -23.51 -21.19
C SER A 314 -5.53 -22.69 -20.29
N VAL A 315 -5.31 -23.16 -19.06
CA VAL A 315 -4.60 -22.41 -18.02
C VAL A 315 -3.29 -23.09 -17.61
N GLY A 316 -2.25 -22.31 -17.37
CA GLY A 316 -1.13 -22.71 -16.52
C GLY A 316 0.12 -21.86 -16.70
N TRP A 317 1.11 -22.19 -15.87
CA TRP A 317 2.33 -21.41 -15.69
C TRP A 317 3.29 -21.53 -16.87
N THR A 318 3.97 -20.43 -17.19
CA THR A 318 4.92 -20.33 -18.30
C THR A 318 5.87 -19.17 -18.03
N GLU A 319 6.98 -19.14 -18.77
CA GLU A 319 7.90 -18.01 -18.80
C GLU A 319 7.83 -17.27 -20.14
N MET A 320 8.36 -16.04 -20.15
CA MET A 320 8.50 -15.23 -21.34
C MET A 320 9.91 -15.35 -21.90
N GLY A 321 10.03 -15.56 -23.21
CA GLY A 321 11.28 -15.44 -23.94
C GLY A 321 11.84 -14.02 -23.88
N LYS A 322 13.15 -13.87 -24.21
CA LYS A 322 13.84 -12.56 -24.19
C LYS A 322 13.23 -11.53 -25.16
N ASP A 323 12.55 -11.99 -26.19
CA ASP A 323 11.83 -11.21 -27.19
C ASP A 323 10.38 -10.88 -26.78
N GLY A 324 9.95 -11.32 -25.59
CA GLY A 324 8.59 -11.16 -25.10
C GLY A 324 7.61 -12.21 -25.63
N THR A 325 8.09 -13.33 -26.18
CA THR A 325 7.22 -14.42 -26.67
C THR A 325 6.92 -15.45 -25.58
N CYS A 326 5.65 -15.82 -25.41
CA CYS A 326 5.20 -16.79 -24.40
C CYS A 326 5.59 -18.21 -24.82
N GLN A 327 6.30 -18.94 -23.95
CA GLN A 327 6.78 -20.29 -24.26
C GLN A 327 5.66 -21.33 -24.42
N ARG A 328 4.46 -21.08 -23.86
CA ARG A 328 3.32 -22.01 -23.92
C ARG A 328 2.40 -21.78 -25.12
N CYS A 329 2.00 -20.54 -25.40
CA CYS A 329 1.04 -20.24 -26.47
C CYS A 329 1.67 -19.63 -27.73
N GLY A 330 2.95 -19.26 -27.69
CA GLY A 330 3.64 -18.62 -28.82
C GLY A 330 3.23 -17.17 -29.09
N GLU A 331 2.28 -16.61 -28.32
CA GLU A 331 1.88 -15.21 -28.43
C GLU A 331 2.96 -14.28 -27.88
N ARG A 332 3.11 -13.11 -28.50
CA ARG A 332 4.08 -12.10 -28.10
C ARG A 332 3.42 -10.97 -27.33
N LEU A 333 3.94 -10.66 -26.14
CA LEU A 333 3.48 -9.51 -25.36
C LEU A 333 3.74 -8.19 -26.10
N VAL A 334 2.87 -7.21 -25.83
CA VAL A 334 2.90 -5.90 -26.47
C VAL A 334 3.78 -4.95 -25.64
N CYS A 335 4.49 -4.03 -26.31
CA CYS A 335 5.08 -2.87 -25.67
C CYS A 335 3.99 -1.83 -25.43
N ILE A 336 3.72 -1.50 -24.17
CA ILE A 336 2.72 -0.50 -23.79
C ILE A 336 3.44 0.84 -23.67
N ASP A 337 3.03 1.81 -24.47
CA ASP A 337 3.57 3.16 -24.40
C ASP A 337 3.05 3.86 -23.13
N ILE A 338 3.92 4.62 -22.47
CA ILE A 338 3.53 5.48 -21.34
C ILE A 338 2.87 6.72 -21.93
N ASP A 339 1.72 7.13 -21.39
CA ASP A 339 1.03 8.34 -21.83
C ASP A 339 1.96 9.57 -21.66
N PRO A 340 2.23 10.34 -22.73
CA PRO A 340 3.00 11.58 -22.62
C PRO A 340 2.45 12.54 -21.56
N ALA A 341 1.12 12.64 -21.40
CA ALA A 341 0.51 13.50 -20.40
C ALA A 341 0.76 13.01 -18.96
N GLU A 342 0.74 11.69 -18.72
CA GLU A 342 1.15 11.12 -17.44
C GLU A 342 2.63 11.39 -17.16
N THR A 343 3.47 11.28 -18.19
CA THR A 343 4.90 11.58 -18.12
C THR A 343 5.14 13.05 -17.74
N ASP A 344 4.42 13.98 -18.37
CA ASP A 344 4.49 15.42 -18.06
C ASP A 344 4.00 15.73 -16.65
N ASN A 345 2.88 15.13 -16.22
CA ASN A 345 2.35 15.29 -14.86
C ASN A 345 3.32 14.76 -13.80
N PHE A 346 3.93 13.61 -14.06
CA PHE A 346 4.96 13.04 -13.22
C PHE A 346 6.18 13.98 -13.13
N ALA A 347 6.67 14.48 -14.27
CA ALA A 347 7.80 15.41 -14.33
C ALA A 347 7.54 16.71 -13.54
N ASN A 348 6.33 17.26 -13.66
CA ASN A 348 5.90 18.46 -12.93
C ASN A 348 5.82 18.20 -11.42
N SER A 349 5.22 17.07 -11.00
CA SER A 349 5.13 16.67 -9.59
C SER A 349 6.51 16.45 -8.98
N LEU A 350 7.41 15.83 -9.73
CA LEU A 350 8.79 15.59 -9.31
C LEU A 350 9.56 16.90 -9.14
N THR A 351 9.33 17.86 -10.05
CA THR A 351 9.87 19.22 -9.96
C THR A 351 9.37 19.96 -8.72
N GLU A 352 8.07 19.90 -8.44
CA GLU A 352 7.51 20.51 -7.22
C GLU A 352 8.11 19.91 -5.94
N LEU A 353 8.30 18.59 -5.92
CA LEU A 353 8.92 17.90 -4.80
C LEU A 353 10.39 18.32 -4.62
N ALA A 354 11.15 18.38 -5.72
CA ALA A 354 12.53 18.84 -5.71
C ALA A 354 12.68 20.30 -5.21
N ILE A 355 11.74 21.19 -5.56
CA ILE A 355 11.72 22.57 -5.07
C ILE A 355 11.38 22.65 -3.58
N LYS A 356 10.51 21.76 -3.06
CA LYS A 356 10.11 21.75 -1.64
C LYS A 356 11.22 21.25 -0.71
N LEU A 357 12.03 20.31 -1.16
CA LEU A 357 13.03 19.66 -0.33
C LEU A 357 14.35 20.43 -0.21
N GLU A 358 14.65 21.37 -1.13
CA GLU A 358 15.99 21.96 -1.25
C GLU A 358 16.01 23.43 -1.70
N ALA A 359 17.23 24.01 -1.77
CA ALA A 359 17.47 25.36 -2.30
C ALA A 359 17.04 25.45 -3.78
N ARG A 360 15.87 26.06 -4.00
CA ARG A 360 15.25 26.31 -5.33
C ARG A 360 16.22 26.82 -6.40
N GLU A 361 17.21 27.62 -6.02
CA GLU A 361 18.19 28.22 -6.94
C GLU A 361 19.11 27.20 -7.62
N ASP A 362 19.52 26.15 -6.90
CA ASP A 362 20.40 25.11 -7.44
C ASP A 362 19.70 24.28 -8.51
N PHE A 363 18.42 23.95 -8.27
CA PHE A 363 17.61 23.19 -9.22
C PHE A 363 17.27 24.00 -10.48
N LEU A 364 16.93 25.28 -10.34
CA LEU A 364 16.71 26.16 -11.50
C LEU A 364 18.00 26.36 -12.32
N SER A 365 19.15 26.41 -11.65
CA SER A 365 20.46 26.47 -12.29
C SER A 365 20.76 25.20 -13.10
N PHE A 366 20.42 24.03 -12.56
CA PHE A 366 20.49 22.75 -13.28
C PHE A 366 19.62 22.73 -14.53
N GLN A 367 18.34 23.08 -14.41
CA GLN A 367 17.41 23.12 -15.54
C GLN A 367 17.90 24.08 -16.64
N SER A 368 18.50 25.20 -16.24
CA SER A 368 19.07 26.17 -17.18
C SER A 368 20.40 25.69 -17.79
N TRP A 369 21.14 24.85 -17.08
CA TRP A 369 22.32 24.17 -17.62
C TRP A 369 21.91 23.09 -18.62
N LEU A 370 20.93 22.25 -18.28
CA LEU A 370 20.46 21.14 -19.12
C LEU A 370 19.91 21.63 -20.46
N ARG A 371 19.15 22.73 -20.47
CA ARG A 371 18.69 23.40 -21.70
C ARG A 371 19.82 23.88 -22.61
N ARG A 372 20.99 24.22 -22.05
CA ARG A 372 22.13 24.75 -22.81
C ARG A 372 23.07 23.66 -23.35
N HIS A 373 23.11 22.49 -22.72
CA HIS A 373 24.09 21.44 -23.03
C HIS A 373 23.47 20.19 -23.69
N GLY A 374 22.15 20.00 -23.56
CA GLY A 374 21.43 18.92 -24.22
C GLY A 374 21.32 19.06 -25.74
N PRO A 375 20.65 18.11 -26.42
CA PRO A 375 20.03 16.92 -25.86
C PRO A 375 21.01 15.76 -25.63
N PHE A 376 20.72 14.93 -24.62
CA PHE A 376 21.43 13.69 -24.30
C PHE A 376 20.54 12.48 -24.61
N ASP A 377 21.13 11.38 -25.08
CA ASP A 377 20.40 10.11 -25.28
C ASP A 377 20.27 9.30 -23.97
N ALA A 378 21.19 9.55 -23.03
CA ALA A 378 21.27 8.82 -21.78
C ALA A 378 21.92 9.66 -20.68
N VAL A 379 21.64 9.31 -19.43
CA VAL A 379 22.16 9.97 -18.23
C VAL A 379 22.60 8.94 -17.20
N ILE A 380 23.72 9.21 -16.56
CA ILE A 380 24.40 8.30 -15.65
C ILE A 380 24.49 8.92 -14.25
N ASP A 381 24.02 8.17 -13.25
CA ASP A 381 24.44 8.39 -11.86
C ASP A 381 25.86 7.84 -11.68
N ALA A 382 26.85 8.73 -11.85
CA ALA A 382 28.24 8.33 -11.82
C ALA A 382 28.70 7.89 -10.43
N ALA A 383 28.06 8.37 -9.36
CA ALA A 383 28.33 7.94 -7.99
C ALA A 383 27.98 6.47 -7.82
N ASN A 384 26.79 6.08 -8.28
CA ASN A 384 26.33 4.71 -8.24
C ASN A 384 27.21 3.79 -9.10
N VAL A 385 27.50 4.18 -10.34
CA VAL A 385 28.35 3.39 -11.24
C VAL A 385 29.76 3.24 -10.67
N GLY A 386 30.37 4.32 -10.17
CA GLY A 386 31.74 4.29 -9.64
C GLY A 386 31.90 3.52 -8.33
N LEU A 387 30.81 3.28 -7.59
CA LEU A 387 30.79 2.51 -6.33
C LEU A 387 30.21 1.11 -6.51
N TYR A 388 29.76 0.73 -7.70
CA TYR A 388 29.15 -0.58 -7.91
C TYR A 388 30.18 -1.70 -7.66
N LYS A 389 29.84 -2.61 -6.72
CA LYS A 389 30.68 -3.71 -6.22
C LYS A 389 32.04 -3.27 -5.61
N SER A 390 32.20 -2.01 -5.25
CA SER A 390 33.43 -1.47 -4.65
C SER A 390 33.13 -0.53 -3.48
N LYS A 391 34.01 -0.52 -2.46
CA LYS A 391 33.96 0.49 -1.39
C LYS A 391 34.57 1.82 -1.83
N ASP A 392 35.53 1.76 -2.74
CA ASP A 392 36.25 2.92 -3.28
C ASP A 392 35.70 3.31 -4.66
N PHE A 393 35.64 4.61 -4.91
CA PHE A 393 35.11 5.16 -6.16
C PHE A 393 36.08 4.93 -7.33
N CYS A 394 35.61 4.29 -8.40
CA CYS A 394 36.40 3.91 -9.56
C CYS A 394 36.06 4.74 -10.81
N PHE A 395 36.95 5.65 -11.22
CA PHE A 395 36.77 6.49 -12.43
C PHE A 395 36.83 5.70 -13.73
N SER A 396 37.70 4.68 -13.82
CA SER A 396 37.80 3.84 -15.02
C SER A 396 36.51 3.04 -15.26
N GLN A 397 35.85 2.59 -14.21
CA GLN A 397 34.55 1.92 -14.27
C GLN A 397 33.47 2.85 -14.84
N VAL A 398 33.36 4.09 -14.33
CA VAL A 398 32.45 5.09 -14.89
C VAL A 398 32.77 5.36 -16.37
N ASN A 399 34.05 5.53 -16.71
CA ASN A 399 34.48 5.80 -18.07
C ASN A 399 34.16 4.64 -19.04
N SER A 400 34.31 3.40 -18.61
CA SER A 400 33.94 2.23 -19.41
C SER A 400 32.44 2.23 -19.75
N VAL A 401 31.58 2.54 -18.77
CA VAL A 401 30.13 2.62 -18.97
C VAL A 401 29.75 3.79 -19.88
N VAL A 402 30.35 4.96 -19.66
CA VAL A 402 30.19 6.15 -20.53
C VAL A 402 30.51 5.80 -21.99
N ASN A 403 31.64 5.13 -22.23
CA ASN A 403 32.05 4.74 -23.58
C ASN A 403 31.16 3.66 -24.19
N ALA A 404 30.66 2.71 -23.38
CA ALA A 404 29.72 1.70 -23.84
C ALA A 404 28.40 2.34 -24.30
N ILE A 405 27.84 3.25 -23.49
CA ILE A 405 26.62 4.00 -23.83
C ILE A 405 26.80 4.82 -25.11
N GLN A 406 27.93 5.51 -25.24
CA GLN A 406 28.25 6.26 -26.46
C GLN A 406 28.26 5.35 -27.70
N ARG A 407 28.74 4.10 -27.57
CA ARG A 407 28.76 3.14 -28.69
C ARG A 407 27.38 2.59 -29.04
N VAL A 408 26.49 2.38 -28.08
CA VAL A 408 25.16 1.78 -28.35
C VAL A 408 24.09 2.81 -28.71
N THR A 409 24.25 4.07 -28.29
CA THR A 409 23.30 5.15 -28.61
C THR A 409 23.40 5.57 -30.08
N LYS A 410 22.29 6.12 -30.61
CA LYS A 410 22.20 6.54 -32.01
C LYS A 410 23.02 7.81 -32.28
N SER A 411 23.00 8.79 -31.36
CA SER A 411 23.68 10.07 -31.57
C SER A 411 25.20 9.99 -31.45
N LYS A 412 25.73 8.91 -30.83
CA LYS A 412 27.14 8.78 -30.44
C LYS A 412 27.65 9.92 -29.54
N LYS A 413 26.74 10.71 -28.94
CA LYS A 413 27.09 11.72 -27.95
C LYS A 413 27.45 11.05 -26.62
N LEU A 414 28.29 11.73 -25.84
CA LEU A 414 28.49 11.32 -24.46
C LEU A 414 27.17 11.46 -23.69
N PRO A 415 26.86 10.50 -22.79
CA PRO A 415 25.75 10.66 -21.86
C PRO A 415 26.02 11.81 -20.88
N LEU A 416 24.96 12.36 -20.30
CA LEU A 416 25.11 13.26 -19.16
C LEU A 416 25.61 12.47 -17.96
N ILE A 417 26.73 12.89 -17.42
CA ILE A 417 27.41 12.30 -16.27
C ILE A 417 27.17 13.24 -15.11
N VAL A 418 26.52 12.75 -14.06
CA VAL A 418 26.26 13.57 -12.88
C VAL A 418 26.98 13.00 -11.68
N LEU A 419 27.76 13.88 -11.05
CA LEU A 419 28.67 13.51 -9.99
C LEU A 419 28.80 14.65 -8.99
N HIS A 420 28.90 14.33 -7.71
CA HIS A 420 29.06 15.36 -6.68
C HIS A 420 30.34 16.17 -6.84
N ARG A 421 30.26 17.49 -6.62
CA ARG A 421 31.42 18.39 -6.77
C ARG A 421 32.62 17.99 -5.91
N SER A 422 32.41 17.38 -4.75
CA SER A 422 33.51 16.85 -3.93
C SER A 422 34.29 15.73 -4.63
N ARG A 423 33.60 14.86 -5.38
CA ARG A 423 34.20 13.76 -6.15
C ARG A 423 34.84 14.24 -7.44
N VAL A 424 34.48 15.43 -7.92
CA VAL A 424 35.06 16.05 -9.12
C VAL A 424 36.32 16.87 -8.79
N ASN A 425 36.42 17.42 -7.57
CA ASN A 425 37.46 18.41 -7.22
C ASN A 425 38.48 17.94 -6.17
N VAL A 426 38.23 16.81 -5.48
CA VAL A 426 39.03 16.36 -4.32
C VAL A 426 39.48 14.91 -4.48
N GLY A 427 40.55 14.54 -3.77
CA GLY A 427 40.98 13.15 -3.62
C GLY A 427 41.43 12.49 -4.94
N PRO A 428 40.93 11.29 -5.29
CA PRO A 428 41.34 10.55 -6.49
C PRO A 428 41.14 11.31 -7.80
N ALA A 429 40.27 12.33 -7.82
CA ALA A 429 40.06 13.21 -8.97
C ALA A 429 41.32 14.00 -9.37
N LYS A 430 42.27 14.20 -8.45
CA LYS A 430 43.52 14.92 -8.71
C LYS A 430 44.60 14.07 -9.38
N ALA A 431 44.39 12.75 -9.51
CA ALA A 431 45.32 11.89 -10.23
C ALA A 431 45.34 12.29 -11.73
N PRO A 432 46.51 12.39 -12.39
CA PRO A 432 46.61 12.90 -13.77
C PRO A 432 45.73 12.16 -14.78
N TYR A 433 45.56 10.85 -14.61
CA TYR A 433 44.68 10.04 -15.47
C TYR A 433 43.20 10.42 -15.29
N ASN A 434 42.74 10.56 -14.05
CA ASN A 434 41.35 10.91 -13.75
C ASN A 434 41.02 12.36 -14.13
N GLN A 435 41.99 13.28 -14.00
CA GLN A 435 41.84 14.65 -14.48
C GLN A 435 41.58 14.68 -15.99
N LYS A 436 42.34 13.93 -16.79
CA LYS A 436 42.11 13.83 -18.24
C LYS A 436 40.70 13.34 -18.59
N ILE A 437 40.19 12.35 -17.85
CA ILE A 437 38.82 11.85 -18.02
C ILE A 437 37.80 12.94 -17.70
N LEU A 438 37.93 13.59 -16.54
CA LEU A 438 37.03 14.65 -16.09
C LEU A 438 37.04 15.85 -17.05
N ASP A 439 38.21 16.27 -17.52
CA ASP A 439 38.34 17.39 -18.45
C ASP A 439 37.73 17.06 -19.82
N SER A 440 37.89 15.82 -20.30
CA SER A 440 37.20 15.34 -21.49
C SER A 440 35.68 15.46 -21.36
N TRP A 441 35.11 15.00 -20.24
CA TRP A 441 33.66 15.09 -20.01
C TRP A 441 33.17 16.55 -19.86
N ARG A 442 33.95 17.43 -19.20
CA ARG A 442 33.61 18.86 -19.06
C ARG A 442 33.63 19.57 -20.42
N ASN A 443 34.69 19.35 -21.20
CA ASN A 443 34.86 19.99 -22.51
C ASN A 443 33.79 19.55 -23.50
N ALA A 444 33.29 18.32 -23.37
CA ALA A 444 32.16 17.82 -24.13
C ALA A 444 30.79 18.33 -23.63
N GLY A 445 30.74 19.14 -22.57
CA GLY A 445 29.49 19.59 -21.97
C GLY A 445 28.68 18.45 -21.33
N ALA A 446 29.32 17.32 -21.02
CA ALA A 446 28.67 16.09 -20.59
C ALA A 446 28.76 15.85 -19.09
N LEU A 447 29.56 16.61 -18.33
CA LEU A 447 29.66 16.49 -16.87
C LEU A 447 28.92 17.61 -16.15
N TYR A 448 27.96 17.25 -15.31
CA TYR A 448 27.36 18.17 -14.34
C TYR A 448 27.86 17.86 -12.92
N ALA A 449 28.55 18.82 -12.31
CA ALA A 449 29.03 18.71 -10.93
C ALA A 449 28.00 19.27 -9.96
N THR A 450 27.37 18.40 -9.16
CA THR A 450 26.28 18.84 -8.26
C THR A 450 26.81 19.68 -7.08
N PRO A 451 26.08 20.72 -6.64
CA PRO A 451 26.45 21.57 -5.51
C PRO A 451 26.56 20.78 -4.19
N PRO A 452 27.19 21.36 -3.15
CA PRO A 452 27.30 20.72 -1.84
C PRO A 452 25.91 20.40 -1.25
N GLY A 453 25.69 19.15 -0.87
CA GLY A 453 24.42 18.64 -0.34
C GLY A 453 24.46 17.11 -0.22
N SER A 454 23.34 16.43 0.11
CA SER A 454 23.30 14.98 -0.01
C SER A 454 23.36 14.57 -1.48
N ASN A 455 23.89 13.38 -1.76
CA ASN A 455 23.96 12.86 -3.12
C ASN A 455 22.63 12.25 -3.57
N ASP A 456 21.84 11.75 -2.60
CA ASP A 456 20.50 11.17 -2.82
C ASP A 456 19.48 12.24 -3.23
N ASP A 457 19.65 13.44 -2.69
CA ASP A 457 18.89 14.65 -2.99
C ASP A 457 18.95 15.01 -4.49
N TRP A 458 20.10 14.76 -5.14
CA TRP A 458 20.31 15.07 -6.55
C TRP A 458 19.78 14.02 -7.53
N ASN A 459 19.56 12.79 -7.06
CA ASN A 459 19.02 11.73 -7.90
C ASN A 459 17.59 12.03 -8.35
N LEU A 460 16.79 12.63 -7.46
CA LEU A 460 15.44 13.11 -7.74
C LEU A 460 15.44 14.28 -8.73
N LYS A 461 16.36 15.24 -8.56
CA LYS A 461 16.52 16.42 -9.43
C LYS A 461 16.94 16.07 -10.84
N MET A 462 17.86 15.13 -10.96
CA MET A 462 18.29 14.54 -12.22
C MET A 462 17.10 13.98 -12.99
N GLU A 463 16.32 13.12 -12.35
CA GLU A 463 15.13 12.53 -12.93
C GLU A 463 14.12 13.63 -13.32
N ALA A 464 13.84 14.59 -12.44
CA ALA A 464 12.93 15.70 -12.71
C ALA A 464 13.34 16.54 -13.93
N GLY A 465 14.60 16.97 -13.97
CA GLY A 465 15.13 17.78 -15.07
C GLY A 465 15.14 17.03 -16.39
N MET A 466 15.45 15.73 -16.36
CA MET A 466 15.39 14.88 -17.54
C MET A 466 13.95 14.70 -18.02
N TYR A 467 13.04 14.18 -17.19
CA TYR A 467 11.66 13.92 -17.62
C TYR A 467 10.97 15.18 -18.17
N GLN A 468 11.30 16.36 -17.64
CA GLN A 468 10.70 17.62 -18.09
C GLN A 468 11.30 18.17 -19.40
N GLN A 469 12.53 17.80 -19.77
CA GLN A 469 13.26 18.45 -20.86
C GLN A 469 13.78 17.49 -21.95
N GLN A 470 13.99 16.22 -21.61
CA GLN A 470 14.64 15.21 -22.47
C GLN A 470 14.14 13.79 -22.12
N GLN A 471 13.45 13.12 -23.06
CA GLN A 471 13.25 11.68 -22.98
C GLN A 471 14.58 10.96 -23.22
N ALA A 472 15.29 10.63 -22.14
CA ALA A 472 16.59 9.99 -22.17
C ALA A 472 16.64 8.79 -21.23
N MET A 473 17.46 7.80 -21.58
CA MET A 473 17.63 6.59 -20.77
C MET A 473 18.37 6.90 -19.46
N ILE A 474 17.85 6.45 -18.32
CA ILE A 474 18.45 6.67 -17.00
C ILE A 474 19.17 5.38 -16.56
N LEU A 475 20.48 5.46 -16.28
CA LEU A 475 21.24 4.33 -15.73
C LEU A 475 21.54 4.54 -14.25
N LYS A 476 20.96 3.67 -13.42
CA LYS A 476 21.17 3.55 -11.97
C LYS A 476 21.06 2.07 -11.56
N SER A 477 21.84 1.65 -10.56
CA SER A 477 21.63 0.36 -9.87
C SER A 477 20.88 0.59 -8.55
N HIS A 478 19.90 -0.26 -8.25
CA HIS A 478 19.27 -0.35 -6.92
C HIS A 478 19.55 -1.74 -6.40
N GLY A 479 20.25 -1.87 -5.26
CA GLY A 479 20.40 -3.12 -4.50
C GLY A 479 20.72 -4.39 -5.30
N SER A 480 21.96 -4.88 -5.21
CA SER A 480 22.43 -6.20 -5.71
C SER A 480 22.25 -6.53 -7.20
N GLY A 481 21.54 -5.74 -8.00
CA GLY A 481 21.36 -5.98 -9.43
C GLY A 481 21.35 -4.68 -10.23
N CYS A 482 22.25 -4.56 -11.18
CA CYS A 482 22.18 -3.55 -12.23
C CYS A 482 21.77 -4.26 -13.52
N ALA A 483 20.47 -4.34 -13.78
CA ALA A 483 19.91 -5.12 -14.91
C ALA A 483 20.45 -4.69 -16.30
N LEU A 484 21.04 -3.49 -16.40
CA LEU A 484 21.68 -2.97 -17.62
C LEU A 484 23.21 -3.16 -17.67
N LEU A 485 23.90 -3.40 -16.55
CA LEU A 485 25.36 -3.64 -16.57
C LEU A 485 25.72 -5.09 -16.90
N GLU A 486 24.78 -6.03 -16.81
CA GLU A 486 25.05 -7.43 -17.14
C GLU A 486 24.98 -7.73 -18.65
N ASN A 487 24.52 -6.76 -19.46
CA ASN A 487 24.38 -6.90 -20.92
C ASN A 487 25.09 -5.78 -21.73
N LEU A 488 25.85 -4.88 -21.07
CA LEU A 488 26.70 -3.84 -21.69
C LEU A 488 28.16 -4.11 -21.33
#